data_AF-H2Y779-F1
#
_entry.id   AF-H2Y779-F1
#
_cell.length_a   1.000
_cell.length_b   1.000
_cell.length_c   1.000
_cell.angle_alpha   90.00
_cell.angle_beta   90.00
_cell.angle_gamma   90.00
#
_symmetry.space_group_name_H-M   'P 1'
#
loop_
_entity.id
_entity.type
_entity.pdbx_description
1 polymer ?
#
loop_
_entity_poly.entity_id
_entity_poly.type
_entity_poly.pdbx_seq_one_letter_code
_entity_poly.pdbx_strand_id
1 'polypeptide(L)'
;MCGCLCRIGTDQIFGKLAKIESSAAVVNLSFVSNMVGSFVLGALNASPMGSTRLGAMYKGLTTGFCGSYTTWSKWNQQLSLTLVGGANAASQSQVLSILSWFVGFHSFIGSYCVGLDFGKDIGGRIGKKVSPNGPKISNIAVFLLLVGAVIGFIVGVVVDPTQTGKQIWMAVLFAPFGASIRAYLAKYKVDRFKFPLGTFLANLLGALVLAAINVINTRAVTCGSGAICWSTVVTYGVGTGFCACLTTVSTFMSEIYKLRGTDPKFA
;
A
#
# COMPACT_ATOMS: atom_id res chain seq x y z
N MET A 1 -5.30 -7.04 4.63
CA MET A 1 -5.73 -6.54 5.97
C MET A 1 -4.55 -6.02 6.78
N CYS A 2 -3.60 -6.86 7.24
CA CYS A 2 -2.48 -6.38 8.08
C CYS A 2 -1.67 -5.24 7.45
N GLY A 3 -1.30 -5.34 6.16
CA GLY A 3 -0.60 -4.25 5.48
C GLY A 3 -1.39 -2.94 5.44
N CYS A 4 -2.72 -3.01 5.30
CA CYS A 4 -3.59 -1.82 5.34
C CYS A 4 -3.60 -1.19 6.73
N LEU A 5 -3.75 -1.99 7.79
CA LEU A 5 -3.66 -1.51 9.18
C LEU A 5 -2.32 -0.85 9.47
N CYS A 6 -1.21 -1.51 9.13
CA CYS A 6 0.12 -0.96 9.32
C CYS A 6 0.28 0.35 8.56
N ARG A 7 -0.24 0.46 7.33
CA ARG A 7 -0.15 1.70 6.55
C ARG A 7 -0.92 2.82 7.23
N ILE A 8 -2.16 2.57 7.64
CA ILE A 8 -2.97 3.57 8.37
C ILE A 8 -2.22 4.02 9.63
N GLY A 9 -1.66 3.08 10.40
CA GLY A 9 -0.88 3.40 11.59
C GLY A 9 0.36 4.26 11.29
N THR A 10 1.18 3.85 10.31
CA THR A 10 2.36 4.61 9.87
C THR A 10 1.96 6.02 9.41
N ASP A 11 0.97 6.13 8.53
CA ASP A 11 0.50 7.41 8.01
C ASP A 11 -0.03 8.32 9.15
N GLN A 12 -0.70 7.77 10.17
CA GLN A 12 -1.14 8.52 11.35
C GLN A 12 0.01 8.99 12.25
N ILE A 13 1.00 8.13 12.50
CA ILE A 13 2.17 8.46 13.35
C ILE A 13 2.96 9.60 12.69
N PHE A 14 3.35 9.42 11.43
CA PHE A 14 4.15 10.43 10.72
C PHE A 14 3.35 11.68 10.38
N GLY A 15 2.03 11.57 10.19
CA GLY A 15 1.14 12.73 10.07
C GLY A 15 1.07 13.58 11.34
N LYS A 16 1.12 12.96 12.53
CA LYS A 16 1.19 13.69 13.80
C LYS A 16 2.56 14.35 13.99
N LEU A 17 3.65 13.62 13.73
CA LEU A 17 5.01 14.16 13.84
C LEU A 17 5.22 15.37 12.92
N ALA A 18 4.77 15.29 11.67
CA ALA A 18 4.89 16.39 10.73
C ALA A 18 4.19 17.68 11.20
N LYS A 19 3.08 17.57 11.92
CA LYS A 19 2.39 18.73 12.53
C LYS A 19 3.20 19.35 13.66
N ILE A 20 3.83 18.51 14.50
CA ILE A 20 4.67 18.98 15.61
C ILE A 20 5.91 19.72 15.08
N GLU A 21 6.52 19.20 14.02
CA GLU A 21 7.74 19.76 13.42
C GLU A 21 7.49 20.92 12.46
N SER A 22 6.25 21.42 12.35
CA SER A 22 5.84 22.41 11.32
C SER A 22 6.22 22.01 9.88
N SER A 23 6.45 20.71 9.67
CA SER A 23 6.88 20.09 8.42
C SER A 23 5.71 19.43 7.68
N ALA A 24 4.47 19.69 8.13
CA ALA A 24 3.23 19.19 7.54
C ALA A 24 3.09 19.52 6.04
N ALA A 25 3.78 20.57 5.59
CA ALA A 25 3.93 20.87 4.19
C ALA A 25 4.72 19.74 3.48
N VAL A 26 5.89 19.36 3.99
CA VAL A 26 6.86 18.47 3.32
C VAL A 26 6.50 16.98 3.40
N VAL A 27 5.80 16.54 4.44
CA VAL A 27 5.58 15.11 4.67
C VAL A 27 4.32 14.60 3.95
N ASN A 28 4.53 13.85 2.87
CA ASN A 28 3.48 13.04 2.27
C ASN A 28 3.17 11.84 3.18
N LEU A 29 1.91 11.70 3.60
CA LEU A 29 1.48 10.74 4.62
C LEU A 29 1.87 9.30 4.25
N SER A 30 1.76 8.94 2.97
CA SER A 30 2.09 7.60 2.50
C SER A 30 3.55 7.44 2.03
N PHE A 31 4.40 8.46 2.19
CA PHE A 31 5.82 8.39 1.81
C PHE A 31 6.56 7.30 2.61
N VAL A 32 6.43 7.33 3.93
CA VAL A 32 7.16 6.40 4.81
C VAL A 32 6.65 4.98 4.63
N SER A 33 5.33 4.79 4.54
CA SER A 33 4.75 3.46 4.29
C SER A 33 5.17 2.90 2.93
N ASN A 34 5.24 3.73 1.88
CA ASN A 34 5.77 3.35 0.57
C ASN A 34 7.26 2.98 0.60
N MET A 35 8.09 3.76 1.31
CA MET A 35 9.51 3.49 1.48
C MET A 35 9.73 2.16 2.21
N VAL A 36 9.18 2.01 3.42
CA VAL A 36 9.35 0.80 4.24
C VAL A 36 8.78 -0.43 3.52
N GLY A 37 7.61 -0.33 2.88
CA GLY A 37 7.05 -1.46 2.14
C GLY A 37 7.88 -1.87 0.92
N SER A 38 8.53 -0.91 0.25
CA SER A 38 9.45 -1.19 -0.86
C SER A 38 10.74 -1.87 -0.38
N PHE A 39 11.32 -1.39 0.73
CA PHE A 39 12.44 -2.06 1.39
C PHE A 39 12.13 -3.52 1.76
N VAL A 40 11.01 -3.74 2.46
CA VAL A 40 10.63 -5.10 2.90
C VAL A 40 10.40 -6.01 1.69
N LEU A 41 9.76 -5.52 0.62
CA LEU A 41 9.59 -6.33 -0.59
C LEU A 41 10.94 -6.67 -1.26
N GLY A 42 11.87 -5.70 -1.31
CA GLY A 42 13.25 -5.93 -1.79
C GLY A 42 13.95 -7.02 -0.98
N ALA A 43 13.93 -6.91 0.35
CA ALA A 43 14.54 -7.90 1.25
C ALA A 43 13.94 -9.30 1.07
N LEU A 44 12.60 -9.40 0.96
CA LEU A 44 11.93 -10.66 0.71
C LEU A 44 12.29 -11.26 -0.66
N ASN A 45 12.39 -10.44 -1.70
CA ASN A 45 12.75 -10.88 -3.06
C ASN A 45 14.20 -11.40 -3.18
N ALA A 46 15.11 -10.88 -2.35
CA ALA A 46 16.49 -11.38 -2.28
C ALA A 46 16.64 -12.58 -1.32
N SER A 47 15.65 -12.84 -0.46
CA SER A 47 15.71 -13.95 0.50
C SER A 47 15.42 -15.31 -0.15
N PRO A 48 15.99 -16.41 0.38
CA PRO A 48 15.73 -17.77 -0.11
C PRO A 48 14.31 -18.29 0.21
N MET A 49 13.45 -17.50 0.87
CA MET A 49 12.10 -17.95 1.23
C MET A 49 11.22 -18.28 0.01
N GLY A 50 11.45 -17.62 -1.12
CA GLY A 50 10.66 -17.82 -2.35
C GLY A 50 10.81 -19.22 -2.97
N SER A 51 11.87 -19.97 -2.65
CA SER A 51 12.18 -21.29 -3.23
C SER A 51 11.78 -22.49 -2.35
N THR A 52 11.11 -22.25 -1.23
CA THR A 52 10.74 -23.29 -0.24
C THR A 52 9.23 -23.57 -0.21
N ARG A 53 8.77 -24.61 0.51
CA ARG A 53 7.33 -24.85 0.79
C ARG A 53 6.62 -23.70 1.52
N LEU A 54 7.33 -22.63 1.90
CA LEU A 54 6.77 -21.39 2.44
C LEU A 54 6.14 -20.47 1.37
N GLY A 55 5.94 -20.93 0.13
CA GLY A 55 5.40 -20.12 -0.97
C GLY A 55 4.10 -19.37 -0.65
N ALA A 56 3.21 -19.94 0.18
CA ALA A 56 2.00 -19.25 0.65
C ALA A 56 2.32 -18.07 1.59
N MET A 57 3.26 -18.26 2.53
CA MET A 57 3.73 -17.18 3.41
C MET A 57 4.48 -16.12 2.62
N TYR A 58 5.35 -16.52 1.69
CA TYR A 58 6.06 -15.59 0.81
C TYR A 58 5.07 -14.74 0.00
N LYS A 59 4.06 -15.35 -0.63
CA LYS A 59 3.01 -14.61 -1.36
C LYS A 59 2.18 -13.72 -0.42
N GLY A 60 1.89 -14.19 0.79
CA GLY A 60 1.21 -13.42 1.82
C GLY A 60 1.98 -12.19 2.29
N LEU A 61 3.30 -12.31 2.48
CA LEU A 61 4.18 -11.20 2.89
C LEU A 61 4.44 -10.23 1.73
N THR A 62 4.69 -10.73 0.53
CA THR A 62 5.01 -9.90 -0.64
C THR A 62 3.74 -9.28 -1.25
N THR A 63 2.94 -10.07 -1.96
CA THR A 63 1.75 -9.61 -2.67
C THR A 63 0.66 -9.12 -1.70
N GLY A 64 0.51 -9.78 -0.55
CA GLY A 64 -0.47 -9.42 0.47
C GLY A 64 -0.04 -8.21 1.31
N PHE A 65 0.92 -8.39 2.21
CA PHE A 65 1.34 -7.38 3.19
C PHE A 65 2.05 -6.19 2.53
N CYS A 66 3.22 -6.36 1.88
CA CYS A 66 3.94 -5.25 1.26
C CYS A 66 3.09 -4.53 0.21
N GLY A 67 2.36 -5.31 -0.61
CA GLY A 67 1.43 -4.77 -1.60
C GLY A 67 0.35 -3.88 -0.99
N SER A 68 -0.23 -4.26 0.15
CA SER A 68 -1.28 -3.49 0.85
C SER A 68 -0.74 -2.38 1.77
N TYR A 69 0.52 -2.49 2.19
CA TYR A 69 1.23 -1.53 3.04
C TYR A 69 1.71 -0.32 2.24
N THR A 70 2.06 -0.52 0.97
CA THR A 70 2.31 0.57 0.02
C THR A 70 1.03 0.97 -0.72
N THR A 71 0.97 2.19 -1.25
CA THR A 71 -0.15 2.69 -2.05
C THR A 71 0.32 3.74 -3.04
N TRP A 72 -0.10 3.59 -4.31
CA TRP A 72 0.13 4.60 -5.34
C TRP A 72 -0.93 5.70 -5.28
N SER A 73 -2.19 5.31 -5.10
CA SER A 73 -3.33 6.22 -5.21
C SER A 73 -3.32 7.30 -4.12
N LYS A 74 -3.08 6.95 -2.86
CA LYS A 74 -3.03 7.94 -1.76
C LYS A 74 -1.86 8.91 -1.90
N TRP A 75 -0.68 8.38 -2.24
CA TRP A 75 0.51 9.18 -2.47
C TRP A 75 0.30 10.21 -3.58
N ASN A 76 -0.22 9.79 -4.74
CA ASN A 76 -0.50 10.70 -5.85
C ASN A 76 -1.66 11.65 -5.56
N GLN A 77 -2.72 11.20 -4.90
CA GLN A 77 -3.84 12.08 -4.51
C GLN A 77 -3.35 13.27 -3.67
N GLN A 78 -2.50 13.02 -2.67
CA GLN A 78 -1.98 14.09 -1.82
C GLN A 78 -1.14 15.09 -2.63
N LEU A 79 -0.23 14.61 -3.50
CA LEU A 79 0.56 15.48 -4.37
C LEU A 79 -0.31 16.26 -5.35
N SER A 80 -1.34 15.63 -5.95
CA SER A 80 -2.26 16.30 -6.86
C SER A 80 -3.06 17.39 -6.16
N LEU A 81 -3.53 17.17 -4.93
CA LEU A 81 -4.25 18.19 -4.16
C LEU A 81 -3.35 19.37 -3.80
N THR A 82 -2.09 19.13 -3.43
CA THR A 82 -1.10 20.20 -3.23
C THR A 82 -0.83 20.96 -4.52
N LEU A 83 -0.68 20.25 -5.66
CA LEU A 83 -0.39 20.85 -6.96
C LEU A 83 -1.50 21.82 -7.41
N VAL A 84 -2.77 21.49 -7.16
CA VAL A 84 -3.90 22.35 -7.56
C VAL A 84 -4.30 23.40 -6.50
N GLY A 85 -3.55 23.52 -5.40
CA GLY A 85 -3.84 24.50 -4.34
C GLY A 85 -5.04 24.15 -3.46
N GLY A 86 -5.34 22.86 -3.27
CA GLY A 86 -6.44 22.41 -2.41
C GLY A 86 -6.33 22.92 -0.96
N ALA A 87 -7.50 23.16 -0.35
CA ALA A 87 -7.79 24.04 0.81
C ALA A 87 -7.03 23.85 2.15
N ASN A 88 -5.95 23.07 2.21
CA ASN A 88 -5.06 22.96 3.39
C ASN A 88 -3.57 23.10 3.05
N ALA A 89 -3.22 23.43 1.81
CA ALA A 89 -1.84 23.52 1.31
C ALA A 89 -1.27 24.96 1.35
N ALA A 90 -1.63 25.75 2.36
CA ALA A 90 -1.30 27.19 2.44
C ALA A 90 0.22 27.51 2.59
N SER A 91 1.11 26.51 2.56
CA SER A 91 2.56 26.74 2.72
C SER A 91 3.45 25.95 1.76
N GLN A 92 2.90 25.14 0.86
CA GLN A 92 3.71 24.37 -0.09
C GLN A 92 3.53 24.89 -1.51
N SER A 93 4.61 25.35 -2.14
CA SER A 93 4.55 25.79 -3.52
C SER A 93 4.16 24.61 -4.42
N GLN A 94 3.36 24.88 -5.46
CA GLN A 94 2.93 23.88 -6.44
C GLN A 94 4.13 23.15 -7.07
N VAL A 95 5.25 23.88 -7.25
CA VAL A 95 6.55 23.36 -7.70
C VAL A 95 7.10 22.29 -6.75
N LEU A 96 6.98 22.48 -5.43
CA LEU A 96 7.43 21.48 -4.46
C LEU A 96 6.64 20.17 -4.55
N SER A 97 5.38 20.18 -5.01
CA SER A 97 4.63 18.94 -5.25
C SER A 97 5.27 18.09 -6.36
N ILE A 98 5.67 18.73 -7.46
CA ILE A 98 6.35 18.06 -8.58
C ILE A 98 7.69 17.50 -8.11
N LEU A 99 8.50 18.30 -7.40
CA LEU A 99 9.78 17.85 -6.85
C LEU A 99 9.60 16.69 -5.85
N SER A 100 8.58 16.76 -4.99
CA SER A 100 8.24 15.70 -4.03
C SER A 100 7.85 14.40 -4.72
N TRP A 101 7.26 14.46 -5.91
CA TRP A 101 6.98 13.27 -6.71
C TRP A 101 8.28 12.56 -7.12
N PHE A 102 9.25 13.30 -7.65
CA PHE A 102 10.54 12.74 -8.05
C PHE A 102 11.36 12.24 -6.86
N VAL A 103 11.38 12.98 -5.75
CA VAL A 103 12.03 12.57 -4.51
C VAL A 103 11.39 11.27 -4.00
N GLY A 104 10.06 11.22 -3.91
CA GLY A 104 9.33 9.99 -3.54
C GLY A 104 9.71 8.82 -4.43
N PHE A 105 9.65 9.00 -5.74
CA PHE A 105 9.99 7.95 -6.70
C PHE A 105 11.41 7.41 -6.49
N HIS A 106 12.41 8.29 -6.38
CA HIS A 106 13.81 7.93 -6.14
C HIS A 106 14.00 7.26 -4.77
N SER A 107 13.36 7.75 -3.73
CA SER A 107 13.40 7.14 -2.40
C SER A 107 12.80 5.74 -2.40
N PHE A 108 11.70 5.51 -3.12
CA PHE A 108 11.04 4.20 -3.16
C PHE A 108 11.87 3.16 -3.92
N ILE A 109 12.43 3.51 -5.08
CA ILE A 109 13.32 2.60 -5.82
C ILE A 109 14.63 2.37 -5.08
N GLY A 110 15.24 3.41 -4.50
CA GLY A 110 16.44 3.28 -3.68
C GLY A 110 16.21 2.39 -2.47
N SER A 111 15.08 2.57 -1.79
CA SER A 111 14.67 1.74 -0.65
C SER A 111 14.47 0.26 -1.04
N TYR A 112 13.87 0.00 -2.21
CA TYR A 112 13.79 -1.36 -2.75
C TYR A 112 15.17 -1.98 -3.01
N CYS A 113 16.11 -1.23 -3.60
CA CYS A 113 17.49 -1.68 -3.82
C CYS A 113 18.23 -1.99 -2.52
N VAL A 114 18.16 -1.09 -1.53
CA VAL A 114 18.74 -1.31 -0.19
C VAL A 114 18.12 -2.56 0.45
N GLY A 115 16.81 -2.78 0.24
CA GLY A 115 16.13 -3.99 0.64
C GLY A 115 16.75 -5.24 0.01
N LEU A 116 17.03 -5.24 -1.30
CA LEU A 116 17.67 -6.37 -1.98
C LEU A 116 19.04 -6.69 -1.37
N ASP A 117 19.88 -5.69 -1.12
CA ASP A 117 21.22 -5.91 -0.58
C ASP A 117 21.17 -6.43 0.85
N PHE A 118 20.30 -5.84 1.69
CA PHE A 118 20.01 -6.34 3.02
C PHE A 118 19.50 -7.79 3.00
N GLY A 119 18.60 -8.11 2.08
CA GLY A 119 18.05 -9.44 1.91
C GLY A 119 19.08 -10.48 1.47
N LYS A 120 20.10 -10.10 0.69
CA LYS A 120 21.23 -10.98 0.34
C LYS A 120 22.12 -11.25 1.55
N ASP A 121 22.48 -10.20 2.28
CA ASP A 121 23.36 -10.29 3.45
C ASP A 121 22.74 -11.15 4.57
N ILE A 122 21.45 -10.95 4.82
CA ILE A 122 20.69 -11.75 5.79
C ILE A 122 20.33 -13.13 5.21
N GLY A 123 19.97 -13.20 3.93
CA GLY A 123 19.63 -14.43 3.23
C GLY A 123 20.78 -15.44 3.23
N GLY A 124 22.03 -14.98 3.12
CA GLY A 124 23.22 -15.82 3.29
C GLY A 124 23.37 -16.40 4.71
N ARG A 125 22.85 -15.71 5.73
CA ARG A 125 22.86 -16.14 7.14
C ARG A 125 21.68 -17.05 7.49
N ILE A 126 20.50 -16.80 6.92
CA ILE A 126 19.25 -17.55 7.19
C ILE A 126 19.10 -18.76 6.27
N GLY A 127 19.57 -18.70 5.02
CA GLY A 127 19.38 -19.71 3.98
C GLY A 127 19.94 -21.10 4.30
N LYS A 128 20.88 -21.21 5.25
CA LYS A 128 21.37 -22.50 5.74
C LYS A 128 20.41 -23.22 6.70
N LYS A 129 19.36 -22.55 7.20
CA LYS A 129 18.43 -23.07 8.22
C LYS A 129 17.00 -23.30 7.73
N VAL A 130 16.63 -22.86 6.53
CA VAL A 130 15.25 -23.02 6.04
C VAL A 130 15.09 -24.38 5.38
N SER A 131 14.43 -25.31 6.08
CA SER A 131 14.10 -26.62 5.52
C SER A 131 13.21 -26.46 4.27
N PRO A 132 13.49 -27.18 3.17
CA PRO A 132 12.59 -27.22 2.02
C PRO A 132 11.21 -27.80 2.38
N ASN A 133 11.11 -28.56 3.48
CA ASN A 133 9.88 -29.11 4.02
C ASN A 133 9.34 -28.26 5.19
N GLY A 134 8.70 -27.14 4.86
CA GLY A 134 7.93 -26.34 5.82
C GLY A 134 6.62 -27.01 6.26
N PRO A 135 5.99 -26.55 7.37
CA PRO A 135 4.74 -27.09 7.87
C PRO A 135 3.61 -26.94 6.85
N LYS A 136 2.77 -27.97 6.70
CA LYS A 136 1.56 -27.89 5.88
C LYS A 136 0.56 -26.96 6.57
N ILE A 137 0.32 -25.81 5.97
CA ILE A 137 -0.73 -24.89 6.44
C ILE A 137 -2.08 -25.51 6.05
N SER A 138 -2.94 -25.76 7.04
CA SER A 138 -4.28 -26.30 6.81
C SER A 138 -5.17 -25.25 6.11
N ASN A 139 -5.71 -25.60 4.95
CA ASN A 139 -6.64 -24.73 4.20
C ASN A 139 -7.89 -24.40 5.04
N ILE A 140 -8.36 -25.36 5.85
CA ILE A 140 -9.50 -25.16 6.75
C ILE A 140 -9.14 -24.14 7.83
N ALA A 141 -7.96 -24.27 8.45
CA ALA A 141 -7.52 -23.31 9.47
C ALA A 141 -7.37 -21.89 8.90
N VAL A 142 -6.82 -21.76 7.69
CA VAL A 142 -6.73 -20.46 6.99
C VAL A 142 -8.10 -19.90 6.69
N PHE A 143 -9.02 -20.73 6.19
CA PHE A 143 -10.39 -20.31 5.92
C PHE A 143 -11.10 -19.82 7.18
N LEU A 144 -11.04 -20.59 8.28
CA LEU A 144 -11.63 -20.20 9.56
C LEU A 144 -11.01 -18.91 10.11
N LEU A 145 -9.69 -18.73 9.98
CA LEU A 145 -9.01 -17.50 10.38
C LEU A 145 -9.47 -16.29 9.56
N LEU A 146 -9.67 -16.46 8.24
CA LEU A 146 -10.17 -15.40 7.37
C LEU A 146 -11.62 -15.05 7.69
N VAL A 147 -12.49 -16.04 7.90
CA VAL A 147 -13.89 -15.82 8.29
C VAL A 147 -13.96 -15.13 9.64
N GLY A 148 -13.22 -15.62 10.64
CA GLY A 148 -13.13 -15.00 11.97
C GLY A 148 -12.63 -13.56 11.91
N ALA A 149 -11.62 -13.27 11.09
CA ALA A 149 -11.13 -11.92 10.88
C ALA A 149 -12.20 -11.01 10.25
N VAL A 150 -12.91 -11.47 9.21
CA VAL A 150 -14.00 -10.72 8.57
C VAL A 150 -15.11 -10.40 9.56
N ILE A 151 -15.56 -11.41 10.32
CA ILE A 151 -16.59 -11.23 11.36
C ILE A 151 -16.10 -10.22 12.40
N GLY A 152 -14.87 -10.36 12.90
CA GLY A 152 -14.28 -9.43 13.86
C GLY A 152 -14.24 -7.98 13.36
N PHE A 153 -13.89 -7.76 12.09
CA PHE A 153 -13.90 -6.43 11.49
C PHE A 153 -15.32 -5.87 11.29
N ILE A 154 -16.29 -6.70 10.93
CA ILE A 154 -17.71 -6.30 10.86
C ILE A 154 -18.21 -5.86 12.23
N VAL A 155 -17.92 -6.65 13.27
CA VAL A 155 -18.24 -6.31 14.66
C VAL A 155 -17.56 -4.99 15.04
N GLY A 156 -16.29 -4.79 14.68
CA GLY A 156 -15.58 -3.52 14.87
C GLY A 156 -16.29 -2.33 14.23
N VAL A 157 -16.75 -2.44 12.98
CA VAL A 157 -17.54 -1.38 12.31
C VAL A 157 -18.82 -1.04 13.08
N VAL A 158 -19.50 -2.05 13.62
CA VAL A 158 -20.78 -1.85 14.34
C VAL A 158 -20.56 -1.27 15.73
N VAL A 159 -19.62 -1.83 16.50
CA VAL A 159 -19.45 -1.56 17.93
C VAL A 159 -18.60 -0.32 18.22
N ASP A 160 -17.65 0.03 17.36
CA ASP A 160 -16.75 1.16 17.63
C ASP A 160 -17.54 2.48 17.76
N PRO A 161 -17.48 3.19 18.90
CA PRO A 161 -18.32 4.37 19.11
C PRO A 161 -17.83 5.58 18.31
N THR A 162 -16.62 5.54 17.76
CA THR A 162 -15.98 6.70 17.13
C THR A 162 -16.09 6.67 15.62
N GLN A 163 -16.26 7.85 15.01
CA GLN A 163 -16.23 7.99 13.54
C GLN A 163 -14.93 7.41 12.95
N THR A 164 -13.79 7.74 13.55
CA THR A 164 -12.46 7.31 13.10
C THR A 164 -12.28 5.81 13.21
N GLY A 165 -12.70 5.20 14.32
CA GLY A 165 -12.58 3.76 14.50
C GLY A 165 -13.42 2.99 13.48
N LYS A 166 -14.68 3.37 13.28
CA LYS A 166 -15.54 2.81 12.21
C LYS A 166 -14.91 2.93 10.82
N GLN A 167 -14.30 4.07 10.51
CA GLN A 167 -13.57 4.29 9.25
C GLN A 167 -12.39 3.32 9.08
N ILE A 168 -11.58 3.12 10.14
CA ILE A 168 -10.45 2.19 10.11
C ILE A 168 -10.93 0.76 9.91
N TRP A 169 -11.92 0.30 10.69
CA TRP A 169 -12.50 -1.03 10.54
C TRP A 169 -13.06 -1.26 9.13
N MET A 170 -13.77 -0.27 8.59
CA MET A 170 -14.31 -0.32 7.24
C MET A 170 -13.20 -0.40 6.17
N ALA A 171 -12.11 0.37 6.31
CA ALA A 171 -10.98 0.30 5.40
C ALA A 171 -10.32 -1.10 5.39
N VAL A 172 -10.16 -1.70 6.57
CA VAL A 172 -9.55 -3.04 6.68
C VAL A 172 -10.47 -4.11 6.09
N LEU A 173 -11.78 -3.98 6.27
CA LEU A 173 -12.78 -4.86 5.67
C LEU A 173 -12.75 -4.79 4.14
N PHE A 174 -12.54 -3.61 3.56
CA PHE A 174 -12.50 -3.41 2.10
C PHE A 174 -11.13 -3.74 1.46
N ALA A 175 -10.05 -3.75 2.24
CA ALA A 175 -8.69 -3.99 1.76
C ALA A 175 -8.49 -5.31 0.98
N PRO A 176 -9.05 -6.48 1.38
CA PRO A 176 -8.91 -7.73 0.64
C PRO A 176 -9.41 -7.65 -0.81
N PHE A 177 -10.51 -6.94 -1.07
CA PHE A 177 -11.06 -6.84 -2.42
C PHE A 177 -10.10 -6.12 -3.36
N GLY A 178 -9.52 -5.01 -2.91
CA GLY A 178 -8.50 -4.28 -3.67
C GLY A 178 -7.27 -5.14 -3.94
N ALA A 179 -6.75 -5.80 -2.89
CA ALA A 179 -5.57 -6.67 -3.02
C ALA A 179 -5.82 -7.88 -3.96
N SER A 180 -7.01 -8.47 -3.92
CA SER A 180 -7.40 -9.58 -4.79
C SER A 180 -7.49 -9.16 -6.26
N ILE A 181 -8.13 -8.02 -6.55
CA ILE A 181 -8.18 -7.49 -7.92
C ILE A 181 -6.77 -7.16 -8.41
N ARG A 182 -5.93 -6.52 -7.58
CA ARG A 182 -4.52 -6.27 -7.93
C ARG A 182 -3.77 -7.56 -8.26
N ALA A 183 -3.91 -8.60 -7.43
CA ALA A 183 -3.28 -9.89 -7.65
C ALA A 183 -3.79 -10.58 -8.92
N TYR A 184 -5.06 -10.39 -9.27
CA TYR A 184 -5.63 -10.85 -10.52
C TYR A 184 -5.06 -10.09 -11.72
N LEU A 185 -5.03 -8.75 -11.65
CA LEU A 185 -4.50 -7.89 -12.70
C LEU A 185 -3.01 -8.12 -12.96
N ALA A 186 -2.21 -8.42 -11.94
CA ALA A 186 -0.78 -8.69 -12.06
C ALA A 186 -0.43 -9.89 -12.97
N LYS A 187 -1.42 -10.72 -13.34
CA LYS A 187 -1.25 -11.80 -14.32
C LYS A 187 -1.13 -11.30 -15.76
N TYR A 188 -1.65 -10.11 -16.06
CA TYR A 188 -1.59 -9.54 -17.40
C TYR A 188 -0.26 -8.82 -17.62
N LYS A 189 0.56 -9.37 -18.51
CA LYS A 189 1.85 -8.80 -18.92
C LYS A 189 1.89 -8.70 -20.43
N VAL A 190 2.53 -7.66 -20.94
CA VAL A 190 2.77 -7.51 -22.38
C VAL A 190 4.25 -7.83 -22.63
N ASP A 191 4.52 -9.07 -23.04
CA ASP A 191 5.89 -9.59 -23.17
C ASP A 191 6.73 -8.79 -24.17
N ARG A 192 6.10 -8.25 -25.23
CA ARG A 192 6.77 -7.44 -26.27
C ARG A 192 7.50 -6.21 -25.72
N PHE A 193 6.93 -5.55 -24.72
CA PHE A 193 7.50 -4.31 -24.15
C PHE A 193 8.02 -4.49 -22.73
N LYS A 194 7.91 -5.71 -22.18
CA LYS A 194 8.19 -6.03 -20.76
C LYS A 194 7.45 -5.10 -19.77
N PHE A 195 6.44 -4.39 -20.23
CA PHE A 195 5.74 -3.37 -19.47
C PHE A 195 4.85 -4.02 -18.41
N PRO A 196 4.87 -3.57 -17.15
CA PRO A 196 4.05 -4.11 -16.08
C PRO A 196 2.59 -3.65 -16.20
N LEU A 197 1.90 -4.09 -17.26
CA LEU A 197 0.56 -3.63 -17.62
C LEU A 197 -0.45 -3.85 -16.48
N GLY A 198 -0.43 -5.03 -15.85
CA GLY A 198 -1.31 -5.34 -14.73
C GLY A 198 -1.20 -4.37 -13.55
N THR A 199 0.03 -4.11 -13.08
CA THR A 199 0.29 -3.17 -11.98
C THR A 199 -0.03 -1.74 -12.39
N PHE A 200 0.31 -1.34 -13.62
CA PHE A 200 -0.03 -0.02 -14.14
C PHE A 200 -1.56 0.20 -14.15
N LEU A 201 -2.33 -0.75 -14.68
CA LEU A 201 -3.79 -0.68 -14.70
C LEU A 201 -4.38 -0.64 -13.29
N ALA A 202 -3.87 -1.47 -12.37
CA ALA A 202 -4.31 -1.43 -10.98
C ALA A 202 -4.06 -0.06 -10.33
N ASN A 203 -2.88 0.52 -10.54
CA ASN A 203 -2.50 1.85 -10.04
C ASN A 203 -3.36 2.96 -10.64
N LEU A 204 -3.60 2.93 -11.96
CA LEU A 204 -4.43 3.89 -12.66
C LEU A 204 -5.89 3.83 -12.17
N LEU A 205 -6.49 2.64 -12.16
CA LEU A 205 -7.88 2.44 -11.73
C LEU A 205 -8.08 2.87 -10.28
N GLY A 206 -7.20 2.44 -9.37
CA GLY A 206 -7.30 2.82 -7.96
C GLY A 206 -7.12 4.32 -7.72
N ALA A 207 -6.27 5.00 -8.51
CA ALA A 207 -6.13 6.45 -8.44
C ALA A 207 -7.39 7.18 -8.96
N LEU A 208 -7.96 6.74 -10.07
CA LEU A 208 -9.19 7.32 -10.65
C LEU A 208 -10.39 7.16 -9.70
N VAL A 209 -10.59 5.96 -9.15
CA VAL A 209 -11.69 5.72 -8.19
C VAL A 209 -11.49 6.55 -6.92
N LEU A 210 -10.26 6.66 -6.41
CA LEU A 210 -9.97 7.49 -5.25
C LEU A 210 -10.19 8.99 -5.52
N ALA A 211 -9.86 9.46 -6.72
CA ALA A 211 -10.14 10.84 -7.14
C ALA A 211 -11.65 11.11 -7.21
N ALA A 212 -12.44 10.18 -7.79
CA ALA A 212 -13.90 10.27 -7.82
C ALA A 212 -14.50 10.31 -6.40
N ILE A 213 -14.03 9.46 -5.49
CA ILE A 213 -14.43 9.47 -4.08
C ILE A 213 -14.14 10.82 -3.42
N ASN A 214 -12.99 11.43 -3.73
CA ASN A 214 -12.66 12.74 -3.20
C ASN A 214 -13.64 13.81 -3.66
N VAL A 215 -14.02 13.81 -4.94
CA VAL A 215 -15.04 14.72 -5.48
C VAL A 215 -16.40 14.48 -4.81
N ILE A 216 -16.80 13.23 -4.60
CA ILE A 216 -18.03 12.90 -3.87
C ILE A 216 -17.98 13.48 -2.45
N ASN A 217 -16.87 13.28 -1.74
CA ASN A 217 -16.72 13.75 -0.37
C ASN A 217 -16.69 15.28 -0.24
N THR A 218 -16.19 16.02 -1.25
CA THR A 218 -16.25 17.50 -1.23
C THR A 218 -17.62 18.07 -1.57
N ARG A 219 -18.51 17.26 -2.16
CA ARG A 219 -19.87 17.67 -2.56
C ARG A 219 -20.97 17.10 -1.66
N ALA A 220 -20.68 16.07 -0.88
CA ALA A 220 -21.64 15.46 0.04
C ALA A 220 -21.97 16.40 1.20
N VAL A 221 -23.26 16.51 1.54
CA VAL A 221 -23.75 17.27 2.71
C VAL A 221 -23.15 16.66 3.97
N THR A 222 -22.56 17.50 4.83
CA THR A 222 -22.01 17.06 6.12
C THR A 222 -23.12 16.58 7.05
N CYS A 223 -22.88 15.47 7.74
CA CYS A 223 -23.78 15.02 8.79
C CYS A 223 -23.78 16.02 9.96
N GLY A 224 -24.94 16.21 10.60
CA GLY A 224 -25.07 17.11 11.76
C GLY A 224 -24.16 16.71 12.93
N SER A 225 -23.87 17.66 13.84
CA SER A 225 -22.95 17.42 14.96
C SER A 225 -23.44 16.28 15.86
N GLY A 226 -22.57 15.30 16.11
CA GLY A 226 -22.82 14.20 17.05
C GLY A 226 -23.31 12.89 16.44
N ALA A 227 -23.66 12.85 15.14
CA ALA A 227 -24.06 11.62 14.45
C ALA A 227 -22.89 11.00 13.65
N ILE A 228 -22.84 9.66 13.60
CA ILE A 228 -21.91 8.93 12.73
C ILE A 228 -22.27 9.19 11.28
N CYS A 229 -21.31 9.68 10.50
CA CYS A 229 -21.51 9.97 9.10
C CYS A 229 -21.16 8.76 8.24
N TRP A 230 -22.12 7.86 8.05
CA TRP A 230 -21.92 6.58 7.35
C TRP A 230 -21.44 6.73 5.91
N SER A 231 -21.85 7.79 5.21
CA SER A 231 -21.33 8.11 3.88
C SER A 231 -19.80 8.22 3.90
N THR A 232 -19.25 8.98 4.85
CA THR A 232 -17.79 9.13 5.00
C THR A 232 -17.11 7.87 5.55
N VAL A 233 -17.80 7.03 6.32
CA VAL A 233 -17.28 5.71 6.75
C VAL A 233 -17.07 4.81 5.52
N VAL A 234 -18.09 4.72 4.67
CA VAL A 234 -18.04 3.90 3.45
C VAL A 234 -17.02 4.46 2.46
N THR A 235 -17.03 5.78 2.18
CA THR A 235 -16.07 6.37 1.24
C THR A 235 -14.64 6.29 1.74
N TYR A 236 -14.39 6.36 3.05
CA TYR A 236 -13.09 6.05 3.64
C TYR A 236 -12.72 4.58 3.46
N GLY A 237 -13.68 3.67 3.64
CA GLY A 237 -13.53 2.24 3.37
C GLY A 237 -13.07 1.95 1.94
N VAL A 238 -13.75 2.54 0.97
CA VAL A 238 -13.41 2.38 -0.45
C VAL A 238 -12.08 3.08 -0.77
N GLY A 239 -11.86 4.31 -0.31
CA GLY A 239 -10.66 5.08 -0.64
C GLY A 239 -9.39 4.59 0.06
N THR A 240 -9.43 4.43 1.38
CA THR A 240 -8.29 4.03 2.22
C THR A 240 -8.14 2.52 2.33
N GLY A 241 -9.22 1.74 2.18
CA GLY A 241 -9.18 0.29 2.15
C GLY A 241 -8.97 -0.25 0.74
N PHE A 242 -10.03 -0.21 -0.07
CA PHE A 242 -10.05 -0.81 -1.41
C PHE A 242 -9.03 -0.18 -2.37
N CYS A 243 -9.13 1.11 -2.70
CA CYS A 243 -8.27 1.76 -3.69
C CYS A 243 -6.80 1.72 -3.28
N ALA A 244 -6.52 1.98 -1.99
CA ALA A 244 -5.15 1.99 -1.50
C ALA A 244 -4.50 0.59 -1.51
N CYS A 245 -5.28 -0.50 -1.38
CA CYS A 245 -4.77 -1.88 -1.49
C CYS A 245 -4.86 -2.47 -2.90
N LEU A 246 -5.70 -1.90 -3.78
CA LEU A 246 -5.70 -2.13 -5.23
C LEU A 246 -4.43 -1.57 -5.88
N THR A 247 -3.95 -0.44 -5.39
CA THR A 247 -2.70 0.15 -5.87
C THR A 247 -1.49 -0.32 -5.06
N THR A 248 -0.29 -0.16 -5.62
CA THR A 248 0.96 -0.52 -4.93
C THR A 248 2.15 0.25 -5.51
N VAL A 249 3.05 0.67 -4.63
CA VAL A 249 4.37 1.23 -5.02
C VAL A 249 5.43 0.13 -5.02
N SER A 250 5.45 -0.72 -3.99
CA SER A 250 6.49 -1.74 -3.83
C SER A 250 6.59 -2.69 -5.03
N THR A 251 5.46 -3.21 -5.52
CA THR A 251 5.45 -4.10 -6.69
C THR A 251 5.91 -3.37 -7.94
N PHE A 252 5.48 -2.13 -8.12
CA PHE A 252 5.86 -1.30 -9.26
C PHE A 252 7.37 -1.01 -9.27
N MET A 253 7.97 -0.72 -8.12
CA MET A 253 9.43 -0.55 -8.00
C MET A 253 10.19 -1.83 -8.33
N SER A 254 9.69 -2.99 -7.87
CA SER A 254 10.28 -4.29 -8.22
C SER A 254 10.25 -4.55 -9.73
N GLU A 255 9.17 -4.19 -10.40
CA GLU A 255 9.01 -4.36 -11.84
C GLU A 255 9.91 -3.40 -12.63
N ILE A 256 9.99 -2.12 -12.24
CA ILE A 256 10.92 -1.15 -12.84
C ILE A 256 12.36 -1.61 -12.69
N TYR A 257 12.75 -2.07 -11.49
CA TYR A 257 14.11 -2.58 -11.27
C TYR A 257 14.45 -3.73 -12.23
N LYS A 258 13.49 -4.65 -12.47
CA LYS A 258 13.69 -5.78 -13.38
C LYS A 258 13.81 -5.36 -14.86
N LEU A 259 13.27 -4.21 -15.25
CA LEU A 259 13.47 -3.67 -16.60
C LEU A 259 14.95 -3.33 -16.86
N ARG A 260 15.68 -2.83 -15.85
CA ARG A 260 17.12 -2.51 -15.96
C ARG A 260 17.95 -3.73 -16.36
N GLY A 261 17.72 -4.87 -15.73
CA GLY A 261 18.49 -6.10 -15.96
C GLY A 261 18.25 -6.77 -17.32
N THR A 262 17.48 -6.14 -18.21
CA THR A 262 17.22 -6.66 -19.56
C THR A 262 17.89 -5.88 -20.68
N ASP A 263 18.62 -4.81 -20.34
CA ASP A 263 19.45 -4.07 -21.28
C ASP A 263 20.93 -4.43 -21.04
N PRO A 264 21.60 -5.13 -21.96
CA PRO A 264 22.99 -5.57 -21.81
C PRO A 264 23.99 -4.41 -21.66
N LYS A 265 23.57 -3.15 -21.85
CA LYS A 265 24.40 -1.96 -21.64
C LYS A 265 24.58 -1.55 -20.17
N PHE A 266 23.77 -2.09 -19.25
CA PHE A 266 23.75 -1.68 -17.83
C PHE A 266 23.80 -2.84 -16.82
N ALA A 267 24.11 -4.05 -17.31
CA ALA A 267 24.33 -5.26 -16.52
C ALA A 267 25.78 -5.36 -16.06
#